data_AF-A0A413WLU9-F1
#
_entry.id   AF-A0A413WLU9-F1
#
_cell.length_a   1.000
_cell.length_b   1.000
_cell.length_c   1.000
_cell.angle_alpha   90.00
_cell.angle_beta   90.00
_cell.angle_gamma   90.00
#
_symmetry.space_group_name_H-M   'P 1'
#
loop_
_entity.id
_entity.type
_entity.pdbx_description
1 polymer ?
#
loop_
_entity_poly.entity_id
_entity_poly.type
_entity_poly.pdbx_seq_one_letter_code
_entity_poly.pdbx_strand_id
1 'polypeptide(L)'
;MFGAPLLRQGEIFAVILCYQVPFQNLTLSYRNLIDVMTRLINSSLDRSFGYIDAVQLDRYVGNTNALKQDYFERIVIQKEQAKVELNIPYTLLHIRESLTDTVLHSVDATLRTTDYLGYRDDNELYALLSNATMDESQIVIERLAQKSIHAEVVEDVSYVE
;
A
#
# COMPACT_ATOMS: atom_id res chain seq x y z
N MET A 1 -12.82 13.85 28.70
CA MET A 1 -12.49 13.13 27.46
C MET A 1 -13.79 12.66 26.81
N PHE A 2 -13.90 12.77 25.49
CA PHE A 2 -15.01 12.22 24.71
C PHE A 2 -14.45 11.27 23.64
N GLY A 3 -15.13 10.14 23.39
CA GLY A 3 -14.77 9.17 22.37
C GLY A 3 -15.97 8.84 21.50
N ALA A 4 -15.78 8.82 20.18
CA ALA A 4 -16.80 8.39 19.23
C ALA A 4 -16.23 7.40 18.20
N PRO A 5 -16.92 6.28 17.92
CA PRO A 5 -16.48 5.34 16.91
C PRO A 5 -16.82 5.86 15.50
N LEU A 6 -15.94 5.54 14.55
CA LEU A 6 -16.21 5.62 13.12
C LEU A 6 -16.51 4.23 12.60
N LEU A 7 -17.61 4.11 11.86
CA LEU A 7 -18.21 2.84 11.46
C LEU A 7 -18.18 2.74 9.94
N ARG A 8 -17.82 1.56 9.42
CA ARG A 8 -17.95 1.20 8.01
C ARG A 8 -18.62 -0.16 7.93
N GLN A 9 -19.73 -0.26 7.20
CA GLN A 9 -20.51 -1.50 7.07
C GLN A 9 -20.87 -2.18 8.41
N GLY A 10 -21.01 -1.39 9.48
CA GLY A 10 -21.31 -1.89 10.83
C GLY A 10 -20.08 -2.25 11.67
N GLU A 11 -18.87 -2.21 11.11
CA GLU A 11 -17.63 -2.46 11.84
C GLU A 11 -16.90 -1.16 12.19
N ILE A 12 -16.28 -1.12 13.37
CA ILE A 12 -15.49 0.03 13.82
C ILE A 12 -14.11 -0.04 13.17
N PHE A 13 -13.75 0.97 12.37
CA PHE A 13 -12.42 1.04 11.74
C PHE A 13 -11.53 2.13 12.36
N ALA A 14 -12.11 3.08 13.08
CA ALA A 14 -11.38 4.15 13.76
C ALA A 14 -12.17 4.71 14.95
N VAL A 15 -11.49 5.44 15.84
CA VAL A 15 -12.11 6.13 16.98
C VAL A 15 -11.60 7.56 17.04
N ILE A 16 -12.52 8.52 17.17
CA ILE A 16 -12.22 9.92 17.44
C ILE A 16 -12.11 10.10 18.95
N LEU A 17 -10.98 10.66 19.40
CA LEU A 17 -10.75 10.97 20.82
C LEU A 17 -10.52 12.47 21.01
N CYS A 18 -11.36 13.09 21.85
CA CYS A 18 -11.21 14.48 22.28
C CYS A 18 -10.72 14.52 23.74
N TYR A 19 -9.43 14.81 23.92
CA TYR A 19 -8.75 14.69 25.21
C TYR A 19 -9.08 15.82 26.20
N GLN A 20 -9.32 17.06 25.72
CA GLN A 20 -9.45 18.26 26.57
C GLN A 20 -10.86 18.88 26.55
N VAL A 21 -11.90 18.07 26.78
CA VAL A 21 -13.28 18.59 26.92
C VAL A 21 -13.47 19.11 28.35
N PRO A 22 -13.70 20.42 28.57
CA PRO A 22 -13.98 20.96 29.91
C PRO A 22 -15.22 20.31 30.51
N PHE A 23 -15.23 20.07 31.83
CA PHE A 23 -16.36 19.43 32.51
C PHE A 23 -17.71 20.12 32.26
N GLN A 24 -17.71 21.46 32.24
CA GLN A 24 -18.86 22.31 31.91
C GLN A 24 -19.44 22.07 30.50
N ASN A 25 -18.66 21.51 29.59
CA ASN A 25 -19.10 21.16 28.24
C ASN A 25 -19.58 19.71 28.14
N LEU A 26 -19.62 18.92 29.22
CA LEU A 26 -20.19 17.57 29.21
C LEU A 26 -21.73 17.63 29.31
N THR A 27 -22.34 18.37 28.40
CA THR A 27 -23.79 18.52 28.31
C THR A 27 -24.38 17.63 27.23
N LEU A 28 -25.69 17.40 27.30
CA LEU A 28 -26.42 16.70 26.23
C LEU A 28 -26.25 17.40 24.88
N SER A 29 -26.23 18.73 24.88
CA SER A 29 -26.01 19.54 23.68
C SER A 29 -24.63 19.31 23.05
N TYR A 30 -23.58 19.21 23.88
CA TYR A 30 -22.24 18.90 23.39
C TYR A 30 -22.15 17.47 22.85
N ARG A 31 -22.80 16.51 23.50
CA ARG A 31 -22.92 15.14 22.98
C ARG A 31 -23.58 15.12 21.60
N ASN A 32 -24.70 15.81 21.44
CA ASN A 32 -25.41 15.92 20.16
C ASN A 32 -24.52 16.54 19.07
N LEU A 33 -23.73 17.57 19.42
CA LEU A 33 -22.76 18.17 18.51
C LEU A 33 -21.72 17.14 18.05
N ILE A 34 -21.11 16.38 18.97
CA ILE A 34 -20.12 15.37 18.57
C ILE A 34 -20.76 14.24 17.78
N ASP A 35 -21.99 13.83 18.10
CA ASP A 35 -22.70 12.80 17.33
C ASP A 35 -22.97 13.26 15.89
N VAL A 36 -23.38 14.51 15.68
CA VAL A 36 -23.56 15.09 14.34
C VAL A 36 -22.22 15.17 13.61
N MET A 37 -21.17 15.68 14.26
CA MET A 37 -19.83 15.75 13.69
C MET A 37 -19.30 14.38 13.26
N THR A 38 -19.45 13.36 14.11
CA THR A 38 -19.03 11.99 13.83
C THR A 38 -19.77 11.43 12.62
N ARG A 39 -21.08 11.69 12.48
CA ARG A 39 -21.85 11.27 11.30
C ARG A 39 -21.40 11.97 10.02
N LEU A 40 -21.08 13.27 10.09
CA LEU A 40 -20.56 14.02 8.94
C LEU A 40 -19.18 13.51 8.51
N ILE A 41 -18.33 13.18 9.48
CA ILE A 41 -17.01 12.59 9.23
C ILE A 41 -17.17 11.20 8.60
N ASN A 42 -17.98 10.31 9.18
CA ASN A 42 -18.29 8.99 8.61
C ASN A 42 -18.80 9.12 7.17
N SER A 43 -19.78 10.00 6.91
CA SER A 43 -20.34 10.18 5.57
C SER A 43 -19.32 10.68 4.55
N SER A 44 -18.39 11.55 4.97
CA SER A 44 -17.34 12.07 4.10
C SER A 44 -16.28 11.00 3.82
N LEU A 45 -15.92 10.23 4.84
CA LEU A 45 -15.01 9.10 4.70
C LEU A 45 -15.62 7.98 3.85
N ASP A 46 -16.90 7.65 3.99
CA ASP A 46 -17.58 6.66 3.15
C ASP A 46 -17.51 7.01 1.66
N ARG A 47 -17.70 8.30 1.31
CA ARG A 47 -17.53 8.77 -0.08
C ARG A 47 -16.08 8.64 -0.55
N SER A 48 -15.13 9.04 0.29
CA SER A 48 -13.70 8.90 -0.01
C SER A 48 -13.26 7.43 -0.10
N PHE A 49 -13.83 6.54 0.71
CA PHE A 49 -13.61 5.10 0.63
C PHE A 49 -14.19 4.54 -0.66
N GLY A 50 -15.38 4.95 -1.09
CA GLY A 50 -15.89 4.58 -2.42
C GLY A 50 -14.96 5.01 -3.55
N TYR A 51 -14.31 6.18 -3.43
CA TYR A 51 -13.27 6.62 -4.35
C TYR A 51 -11.99 5.77 -4.22
N ILE A 52 -11.54 5.44 -3.01
CA ILE A 52 -10.38 4.57 -2.78
C ILE A 52 -10.64 3.17 -3.31
N ASP A 53 -11.81 2.59 -3.09
CA ASP A 53 -12.22 1.27 -3.57
C ASP A 53 -12.29 1.26 -5.10
N ALA A 54 -12.83 2.33 -5.72
CA ALA A 54 -12.81 2.51 -7.17
C ALA A 54 -11.38 2.67 -7.72
N VAL A 55 -10.51 3.39 -7.00
CA VAL A 55 -9.07 3.50 -7.31
C VAL A 55 -8.35 2.18 -7.06
N GLN A 56 -8.78 1.33 -6.12
CA GLN A 56 -8.21 0.00 -5.91
C GLN A 56 -8.49 -0.91 -7.10
N LEU A 57 -9.74 -0.91 -7.62
CA LEU A 57 -10.08 -1.60 -8.87
C LEU A 57 -9.31 -1.05 -10.08
N ASP A 58 -8.99 0.24 -10.08
CA ASP A 58 -8.21 0.86 -11.14
C ASP A 58 -6.72 0.54 -11.04
N ARG A 59 -6.19 0.43 -9.81
CA ARG A 59 -4.77 0.30 -9.53
C ARG A 59 -4.25 -1.14 -9.49
N TYR A 60 -5.06 -2.09 -9.04
CA TYR A 60 -4.62 -3.46 -8.78
C TYR A 60 -5.24 -4.48 -9.74
N VAL A 61 -4.57 -5.62 -9.93
CA VAL A 61 -5.05 -6.71 -10.78
C VAL A 61 -5.91 -7.67 -9.96
N GLY A 62 -7.20 -7.75 -10.31
CA GLY A 62 -8.18 -8.63 -9.66
C GLY A 62 -8.34 -8.31 -8.17
N ASN A 63 -8.21 -9.34 -7.32
CA ASN A 63 -8.26 -9.23 -5.85
C ASN A 63 -6.86 -9.33 -5.22
N THR A 64 -5.80 -9.00 -5.96
CA THR A 64 -4.41 -9.10 -5.47
C THR A 64 -3.83 -7.71 -5.19
N ASN A 65 -2.74 -7.65 -4.43
CA ASN A 65 -1.99 -6.40 -4.21
C ASN A 65 -1.00 -6.09 -5.36
N ALA A 66 -1.05 -6.83 -6.47
CA ALA A 66 -0.22 -6.56 -7.63
C ALA A 66 -0.77 -5.36 -8.42
N LEU A 67 0.07 -4.34 -8.58
CA LEU A 67 -0.21 -3.11 -9.30
C LEU A 67 -0.29 -3.36 -10.81
N LYS A 68 -1.24 -2.72 -11.48
CA LYS A 68 -1.26 -2.62 -12.94
C LYS A 68 -0.05 -1.82 -13.43
N GLN A 69 0.35 -2.12 -14.66
CA GLN A 69 1.50 -1.53 -15.36
C GLN A 69 1.65 -0.02 -15.16
N ASP A 70 0.64 0.77 -15.53
CA ASP A 70 0.67 2.24 -15.43
C ASP A 70 0.95 2.78 -14.02
N TYR A 71 0.57 2.03 -12.98
CA TYR A 71 0.79 2.43 -11.59
C TYR A 71 2.14 1.97 -11.07
N PHE A 72 2.55 0.75 -11.42
CA PHE A 72 3.84 0.22 -11.02
C PHE A 72 4.98 1.02 -11.64
N GLU A 73 4.89 1.36 -12.93
CA GLU A 73 5.93 2.12 -13.63
C GLU A 73 6.12 3.52 -13.04
N ARG A 74 5.03 4.18 -12.62
CA ARG A 74 5.12 5.47 -11.89
C ARG A 74 5.91 5.35 -10.58
N ILE A 75 5.78 4.22 -9.87
CA ILE A 75 6.53 3.99 -8.63
C ILE A 75 8.00 3.70 -8.95
N VAL A 76 8.28 2.93 -10.00
CA VAL A 76 9.65 2.68 -10.47
C VAL A 76 10.35 4.01 -10.78
N ILE A 77 9.74 4.87 -11.60
CA ILE A 77 10.27 6.20 -11.94
C ILE A 77 10.51 7.06 -10.69
N GLN A 78 9.59 7.05 -9.73
CA GLN A 78 9.78 7.78 -8.47
C GLN A 78 10.97 7.27 -7.65
N LYS A 79 11.21 5.96 -7.66
CA LYS A 79 12.32 5.34 -6.93
C LYS A 79 13.65 5.55 -7.62
N GLU A 80 13.68 5.52 -8.95
CA GLU A 80 14.80 5.96 -9.78
C GLU A 80 15.20 7.40 -9.46
N GLN A 81 14.23 8.33 -9.46
CA GLN A 81 14.47 9.73 -9.12
C GLN A 81 15.01 9.87 -7.69
N ALA A 82 14.41 9.20 -6.70
CA ALA A 82 14.89 9.22 -5.33
C ALA A 82 16.31 8.64 -5.17
N LYS A 83 16.68 7.65 -6.01
CA LYS A 83 18.05 7.12 -6.04
C LYS A 83 19.04 8.16 -6.58
N VAL A 84 18.68 8.87 -7.64
CA VAL A 84 19.55 9.89 -8.26
C VAL A 84 19.68 11.12 -7.37
N GLU A 85 18.57 11.65 -6.86
CA GLU A 85 18.54 12.94 -6.15
C GLU A 85 18.93 12.82 -4.67
N LEU A 86 18.53 11.73 -4.02
CA LEU A 86 18.62 11.57 -2.57
C LEU A 86 19.51 10.39 -2.15
N ASN A 87 20.07 9.64 -3.11
CA ASN A 87 20.83 8.41 -2.88
C ASN A 87 20.08 7.36 -2.04
N ILE A 88 18.75 7.34 -2.14
CA ILE A 88 17.92 6.33 -1.46
C ILE A 88 17.91 5.06 -2.33
N PRO A 89 18.43 3.91 -1.84
CA PRO A 89 18.49 2.69 -2.63
C PRO A 89 17.11 2.07 -2.88
N TYR A 90 16.95 1.43 -4.03
CA TYR A 90 15.88 0.48 -4.31
C TYR A 90 16.48 -0.70 -5.07
N THR A 91 15.80 -1.85 -5.04
CA THR A 91 16.16 -3.01 -5.85
C THR A 91 14.91 -3.57 -6.51
N LEU A 92 15.01 -3.87 -7.80
CA LEU A 92 13.92 -4.48 -8.57
C LEU A 92 14.19 -5.97 -8.76
N LEU A 93 13.19 -6.79 -8.46
CA LEU A 93 13.23 -8.24 -8.63
C LEU A 93 12.25 -8.67 -9.71
N HIS A 94 12.70 -9.44 -10.69
CA HIS A 94 11.84 -10.09 -11.69
C HIS A 94 11.43 -11.47 -11.16
N ILE A 95 10.11 -11.73 -11.12
CA ILE A 95 9.53 -12.97 -10.61
C ILE A 95 9.27 -13.93 -11.78
N ARG A 96 10.13 -14.96 -11.93
CA ARG A 96 10.07 -15.93 -13.04
C ARG A 96 9.15 -17.12 -12.74
N GLU A 97 7.92 -16.83 -12.30
CA GLU A 97 6.93 -17.87 -11.99
C GLU A 97 5.66 -17.71 -12.81
N SER A 98 4.93 -18.82 -12.99
CA SER A 98 3.62 -18.79 -13.63
C SER A 98 2.64 -17.97 -12.80
N LEU A 99 2.06 -16.92 -13.42
CA LEU A 99 1.16 -15.95 -12.80
C LEU A 99 -0.14 -16.60 -12.31
N THR A 100 -0.11 -17.12 -11.09
CA THR A 100 -1.26 -17.69 -10.39
C THR A 100 -1.58 -16.83 -9.17
N ASP A 101 -2.85 -16.72 -8.81
CA ASP A 101 -3.28 -16.00 -7.59
C ASP A 101 -2.51 -16.45 -6.34
N THR A 102 -2.19 -17.75 -6.24
CA THR A 102 -1.39 -18.32 -5.14
C THR A 102 0.03 -17.77 -5.07
N VAL A 103 0.67 -17.55 -6.23
CA VAL A 103 2.01 -16.97 -6.33
C VAL A 103 1.94 -15.50 -5.92
N LEU A 104 0.96 -14.75 -6.44
CA LEU A 104 0.77 -13.34 -6.11
C LEU A 104 0.59 -13.12 -4.60
N HIS A 105 -0.25 -13.91 -3.95
CA HIS A 105 -0.44 -13.86 -2.49
C HIS A 105 0.83 -14.28 -1.72
N SER A 106 1.57 -15.27 -2.23
CA SER A 106 2.78 -15.77 -1.57
C SER A 106 3.95 -14.78 -1.65
N VAL A 107 4.08 -14.07 -2.78
CA VAL A 107 5.03 -12.97 -2.96
C VAL A 107 4.63 -11.81 -2.04
N ASP A 108 3.39 -11.37 -2.09
CA ASP A 108 2.88 -10.25 -1.27
C ASP A 108 3.11 -10.49 0.24
N ALA A 109 2.86 -11.70 0.73
CA ALA A 109 3.15 -12.08 2.12
C ALA A 109 4.65 -12.10 2.50
N THR A 110 5.55 -12.01 1.53
CA THR A 110 7.01 -11.93 1.75
C THR A 110 7.51 -10.48 1.79
N LEU A 111 6.81 -9.60 1.08
CA LEU A 111 7.17 -8.19 0.93
C LEU A 111 6.83 -7.39 2.20
N ARG A 112 7.59 -6.31 2.43
CA ARG A 112 7.27 -5.36 3.51
C ARG A 112 6.13 -4.45 3.03
N THR A 113 5.48 -3.78 3.98
CA THR A 113 4.45 -2.76 3.68
C THR A 113 4.97 -1.61 2.81
N THR A 114 6.29 -1.38 2.78
CA THR A 114 6.94 -0.35 1.97
C THR A 114 7.38 -0.83 0.59
N ASP A 115 7.31 -2.13 0.33
CA ASP A 115 7.70 -2.74 -0.94
C ASP A 115 6.45 -2.87 -1.84
N TYR A 116 6.68 -3.02 -3.14
CA TYR A 116 5.60 -3.03 -4.13
C TYR A 116 5.67 -4.26 -5.02
N LEU A 117 4.52 -4.79 -5.40
CA LEU A 117 4.36 -5.85 -6.39
C LEU A 117 3.60 -5.27 -7.57
N GLY A 118 4.01 -5.56 -8.81
CA GLY A 118 3.28 -5.09 -9.98
C GLY A 118 3.85 -5.56 -11.30
N TYR A 119 3.11 -5.27 -12.36
CA TYR A 119 3.50 -5.61 -13.73
C TYR A 119 4.29 -4.48 -14.38
N ARG A 120 5.23 -4.79 -15.28
CA ARG A 120 5.89 -3.82 -16.16
C ARG A 120 5.43 -3.96 -17.60
N ASP A 121 6.03 -3.19 -18.51
CA ASP A 121 5.67 -3.09 -19.92
C ASP A 121 5.76 -4.40 -20.72
N ASP A 122 6.58 -5.34 -20.25
CA ASP A 122 6.68 -6.70 -20.78
C ASP A 122 5.57 -7.64 -20.29
N ASN A 123 4.66 -7.13 -19.46
CA ASN A 123 3.58 -7.87 -18.82
C ASN A 123 4.08 -9.00 -17.89
N GLU A 124 5.33 -8.92 -17.45
CA GLU A 124 5.91 -9.79 -16.45
C GLU A 124 5.77 -9.17 -15.04
N LEU A 125 5.88 -10.01 -14.01
CA LEU A 125 5.68 -9.61 -12.62
C LEU A 125 7.00 -9.22 -11.94
N TYR A 126 6.97 -8.09 -11.26
CA TYR A 126 8.12 -7.52 -10.58
C TYR A 126 7.80 -7.16 -9.12
N ALA A 127 8.79 -7.33 -8.26
CA ALA A 127 8.77 -6.80 -6.90
C ALA A 127 9.81 -5.67 -6.76
N LEU A 128 9.36 -4.49 -6.34
CA LEU A 128 10.23 -3.37 -6.01
C LEU A 128 10.45 -3.32 -4.50
N LEU A 129 11.70 -3.52 -4.09
CA LEU A 129 12.13 -3.42 -2.70
C LEU A 129 12.57 -1.98 -2.40
N SER A 130 11.86 -1.33 -1.49
CA SER A 130 12.16 0.05 -1.09
C SER A 130 13.29 0.08 -0.07
N ASN A 131 14.21 1.04 -0.21
CA ASN A 131 15.30 1.27 0.74
C ASN A 131 16.16 0.01 0.95
N ALA A 132 16.37 -0.75 -0.11
CA ALA A 132 17.11 -2.00 -0.09
C ALA A 132 18.16 -1.99 -1.21
N THR A 133 19.39 -2.33 -0.86
CA THR A 133 20.47 -2.59 -1.84
C THR A 133 20.36 -4.00 -2.42
N MET A 134 21.14 -4.26 -3.47
CA MET A 134 21.24 -5.59 -4.07
C MET A 134 21.65 -6.65 -3.03
N ASP A 135 22.63 -6.36 -2.17
CA ASP A 135 23.06 -7.28 -1.11
C ASP A 135 21.95 -7.56 -0.09
N GLU A 136 21.18 -6.52 0.30
CA GLU A 136 20.07 -6.67 1.24
C GLU A 136 18.87 -7.40 0.61
N SER A 137 18.70 -7.29 -0.72
CA SER A 137 17.64 -7.95 -1.47
C SER A 137 17.80 -9.47 -1.48
N GLN A 138 19.03 -9.99 -1.32
CA GLN A 138 19.31 -11.41 -1.32
C GLN A 138 18.53 -12.17 -0.24
N ILE A 139 18.32 -11.54 0.92
CA ILE A 139 17.52 -12.11 2.01
C ILE A 139 16.05 -12.30 1.58
N VAL A 140 15.53 -11.41 0.74
CA VAL A 140 14.15 -11.52 0.20
C VAL A 140 14.10 -12.61 -0.87
N ILE A 141 15.09 -12.68 -1.76
CA ILE A 141 15.20 -13.73 -2.78
C ILE A 141 15.25 -15.11 -2.12
N GLU A 142 16.02 -15.28 -1.03
CA GLU A 142 16.08 -16.54 -0.28
C GLU A 142 14.72 -16.93 0.33
N ARG A 143 13.97 -15.97 0.87
CA ARG A 143 12.61 -16.22 1.40
C ARG A 143 11.62 -16.59 0.31
N LEU A 144 11.73 -15.98 -0.87
CA LEU A 144 10.92 -16.34 -2.04
C LEU A 144 11.28 -17.76 -2.52
N ALA A 145 12.58 -18.09 -2.58
CA ALA A 145 13.05 -19.42 -2.96
C ALA A 145 12.57 -20.52 -1.99
N GLN A 146 12.50 -20.24 -0.68
CA GLN A 146 11.90 -21.16 0.31
C GLN A 146 10.42 -21.47 0.04
N LYS A 147 9.72 -20.58 -0.68
CA LYS A 147 8.34 -20.75 -1.13
C LYS A 147 8.25 -21.31 -2.55
N SER A 148 9.36 -21.79 -3.12
CA SER A 148 9.47 -22.23 -4.53
C SER A 148 9.11 -21.12 -5.53
N ILE A 149 9.50 -19.88 -5.22
CA ILE A 149 9.31 -18.72 -6.11
C ILE A 149 10.69 -18.25 -6.57
N HIS A 150 10.94 -18.34 -7.87
CA HIS A 150 12.17 -17.84 -8.47
C HIS A 150 12.11 -16.32 -8.69
N ALA A 151 13.10 -15.61 -8.12
CA ALA A 151 13.26 -14.18 -8.28
C ALA A 151 14.72 -13.83 -8.59
N GLU A 152 14.94 -12.88 -9.48
CA GLU A 152 16.27 -12.39 -9.85
C GLU A 152 16.33 -10.88 -9.79
N VAL A 153 17.48 -10.32 -9.41
CA VAL A 153 17.69 -8.88 -9.46
C VAL A 153 17.78 -8.44 -10.92
N VAL A 154 17.04 -7.39 -11.26
CA VAL A 154 17.19 -6.71 -12.54
C VAL A 154 18.15 -5.55 -12.34
N GLU A 155 19.29 -5.59 -13.02
CA GLU A 155 20.13 -4.41 -13.18
C GLU A 155 19.42 -3.47 -14.15
N ASP A 156 18.98 -2.29 -13.68
CA ASP A 156 18.42 -1.29 -14.57
C ASP A 156 19.51 -0.87 -15.57
N VAL A 157 19.34 -1.30 -16.81
CA VAL A 157 19.95 -0.65 -17.98
C VAL A 157 19.28 0.72 -18.03
N SER A 158 20.00 1.73 -17.54
CA SER A 158 19.56 3.12 -17.62
C SER A 158 19.04 3.37 -19.03
N TYR A 159 17.76 3.74 -19.17
CA TYR A 159 17.25 4.30 -20.41
C TYR A 159 18.01 5.60 -20.64
N VAL A 160 19.09 5.51 -21.41
CA VAL A 160 19.82 6.67 -21.92
C VAL A 160 18.99 7.21 -23.07
N GLU A 161 18.39 8.39 -22.87
CA GLU A 161 17.87 9.24 -23.96
C GLU A 161 18.93 9.54 -25.02
#